data_AF-A0A814ZR46-F1
#
_entry.id   AF-A0A814ZR46-F1
#
_cell.length_a   1.000
_cell.length_b   1.000
_cell.length_c   1.000
_cell.angle_alpha   90.00
_cell.angle_beta   90.00
_cell.angle_gamma   90.00
#
_symmetry.space_group_name_H-M   'P 1'
#
loop_
_entity.id
_entity.type
_entity.pdbx_description
1 polymer ?
#
loop_
_entity_poly.entity_id
_entity_poly.type
_entity_poly.pdbx_seq_one_letter_code
_entity_poly.pdbx_strand_id
1 'polypeptide(L)'
;MIDQSTTTTDQAKKTPSQDAQGRWYELLSPGQILTGQENGDIHILERPQQAMGVTTTIIQGKKKKKCRGNRKAQRQRRKLRRQEEKQQKKRNVVDTDDDLSGRNGEEEEDAQTSSGQSQPSTRGGTKRKRHELSHNDVRHLSQSLSQLSVSRQQVKKQPTAGAKDDGACHRRTADDVNQLVTGQFESISTTIKNCLRDHQMSATDDRAKRAFDALKELLQKLYSKPTGEKLTRTARRELKVLRSIRRILQNRPDIVIRRTDKCKVFYIGRARDFARTTEEYMSKTEAHQEITTGRCPLADILQAVQTLLSYLLSKNALTKKQCQNISPKLDQLEIAHYHGLPKPHKPGTLLRPIVASMHGPTTALSKFLNDLLAPIFLKVARQTTFVNGIYVVRQLAKYVADGHLTATTKFITADVTDLYTMIPRQGALVALARFCAKHSRWGKIGTLTIDPIMKMARLILDTNCFAYNEKYYRQVRGGAMGSAFTQVLANIYMLEWEQDLIQYQSTKSEIYRR
;
A
#
# COMPACT_ATOMS: atom_id res chain seq x y z
N MET A 1 59.05 2.31 -27.67
CA MET A 1 59.76 1.34 -28.52
C MET A 1 58.70 0.32 -28.93
N ILE A 2 58.09 0.44 -30.11
CA ILE A 2 58.64 0.02 -31.42
C ILE A 2 59.08 -1.45 -31.31
N ASP A 3 58.62 -2.42 -32.09
CA ASP A 3 57.71 -2.54 -33.25
C ASP A 3 57.80 -4.03 -33.70
N GLN A 4 57.06 -4.37 -34.76
CA GLN A 4 57.15 -5.55 -35.63
C GLN A 4 56.26 -6.72 -35.20
N SER A 5 55.05 -6.93 -35.71
CA SER A 5 54.42 -6.68 -37.03
C SER A 5 55.01 -7.51 -38.18
N THR A 6 54.17 -8.40 -38.73
CA THR A 6 53.93 -8.70 -40.17
C THR A 6 52.85 -9.80 -40.25
N THR A 7 51.59 -9.48 -40.61
CA THR A 7 50.99 -9.46 -41.97
C THR A 7 50.86 -10.86 -42.59
N THR A 8 49.73 -11.28 -43.18
CA THR A 8 49.06 -10.63 -44.32
C THR A 8 47.57 -11.05 -44.50
N THR A 9 46.71 -10.03 -44.68
CA THR A 9 45.60 -9.82 -45.66
C THR A 9 44.51 -10.89 -45.93
N ASP A 10 43.22 -10.60 -45.69
CA ASP A 10 42.24 -9.81 -46.52
C ASP A 10 41.77 -10.56 -47.78
N GLN A 11 40.53 -10.59 -48.27
CA GLN A 11 39.23 -9.95 -47.95
C GLN A 11 38.22 -10.55 -48.96
N ALA A 12 36.94 -10.81 -48.61
CA ALA A 12 35.79 -10.59 -49.51
C ALA A 12 34.44 -10.90 -48.85
N LYS A 13 33.56 -9.89 -48.96
CA LYS A 13 32.17 -9.77 -48.51
C LYS A 13 31.22 -10.76 -49.20
N LYS A 14 30.19 -11.22 -48.47
CA LYS A 14 28.83 -11.48 -48.98
C LYS A 14 27.80 -11.44 -47.83
N THR A 15 26.86 -10.50 -47.90
CA THR A 15 25.58 -10.51 -47.18
C THR A 15 24.59 -11.45 -47.89
N PRO A 16 23.69 -12.11 -47.14
CA PRO A 16 22.24 -11.92 -47.35
C PRO A 16 21.48 -11.90 -46.01
N SER A 17 20.62 -10.89 -45.77
CA SER A 17 19.18 -10.81 -46.07
C SER A 17 18.28 -11.30 -44.94
N GLN A 18 17.21 -10.52 -44.73
CA GLN A 18 16.11 -10.75 -43.82
C GLN A 18 15.33 -11.99 -44.24
N ASP A 19 15.10 -12.92 -43.29
CA ASP A 19 13.88 -13.72 -43.09
C ASP A 19 14.21 -15.03 -42.35
N ALA A 20 13.93 -15.05 -41.04
CA ALA A 20 13.70 -16.27 -40.26
C ALA A 20 13.03 -15.93 -38.91
N GLN A 21 11.84 -15.34 -38.97
CA GLN A 21 10.86 -15.39 -37.88
C GLN A 21 9.91 -16.56 -38.18
N GLY A 22 9.97 -17.63 -37.40
CA GLY A 22 9.02 -18.73 -37.54
C GLY A 22 9.21 -19.86 -36.53
N ARG A 23 8.28 -19.94 -35.57
CA ARG A 23 7.88 -21.13 -34.80
C ARG A 23 8.93 -21.81 -33.90
N TRP A 24 8.83 -21.51 -32.60
CA TRP A 24 9.13 -22.48 -31.54
C TRP A 24 8.05 -22.40 -30.46
N TYR A 25 7.00 -23.21 -30.64
CA TYR A 25 6.11 -23.64 -29.56
C TYR A 25 5.81 -25.12 -29.83
N GLU A 26 6.69 -26.00 -29.38
CA GLU A 26 6.36 -27.40 -29.20
C GLU A 26 6.04 -27.64 -27.73
N LEU A 27 4.94 -28.38 -27.52
CA LEU A 27 4.37 -28.74 -26.23
C LEU A 27 5.37 -29.57 -25.42
N LEU A 28 5.92 -29.01 -24.35
CA LEU A 28 6.71 -29.75 -23.36
C LEU A 28 5.81 -30.21 -22.21
N SER A 29 5.73 -31.52 -22.02
CA SER A 29 5.18 -32.16 -20.82
C SER A 29 6.02 -31.79 -19.58
N PRO A 30 5.46 -31.79 -18.36
CA PRO A 30 6.17 -31.36 -17.17
C PRO A 30 7.32 -32.34 -16.85
N GLY A 31 8.58 -31.94 -17.02
CA GLY A 31 9.71 -32.69 -16.46
C GLY A 31 11.08 -32.66 -17.13
N GLN A 32 11.29 -32.06 -18.31
CA GLN A 32 12.62 -32.11 -18.98
C GLN A 32 13.07 -30.77 -19.56
N ILE A 33 14.38 -30.51 -19.47
CA ILE A 33 15.12 -29.41 -20.13
C ILE A 33 16.15 -30.06 -21.05
N LEU A 34 16.26 -29.61 -22.30
CA LEU A 34 17.37 -29.94 -23.21
C LEU A 34 18.60 -29.09 -22.87
N THR A 35 19.76 -29.73 -22.73
CA THR A 35 21.08 -29.07 -22.66
C THR A 35 21.88 -29.38 -23.92
N GLY A 36 22.54 -28.38 -24.49
CA GLY A 36 23.51 -28.54 -25.57
C GLY A 36 24.78 -29.25 -25.07
N GLN A 37 25.38 -30.07 -25.94
CA GLN A 37 26.59 -30.85 -25.69
C GLN A 37 27.83 -29.96 -25.52
N GLU A 38 28.62 -30.24 -24.50
CA GLU A 38 30.09 -30.24 -24.55
C GLU A 38 30.61 -31.19 -23.45
N ASN A 39 31.41 -32.18 -23.85
CA ASN A 39 32.21 -33.09 -23.02
C ASN A 39 31.48 -33.95 -21.96
N GLY A 40 30.94 -35.09 -22.41
CA GLY A 40 31.32 -36.41 -21.88
C GLY A 40 30.85 -36.90 -20.50
N ASP A 41 30.43 -36.05 -19.56
CA ASP A 41 30.07 -36.50 -18.20
C ASP A 41 28.68 -36.01 -17.75
N ILE A 42 27.78 -36.95 -17.45
CA ILE A 42 26.45 -36.68 -16.91
C ILE A 42 26.55 -36.48 -15.40
N HIS A 43 26.59 -35.22 -14.95
CA HIS A 43 26.32 -34.87 -13.56
C HIS A 43 24.86 -34.44 -13.38
N ILE A 44 24.08 -35.22 -12.64
CA ILE A 44 22.73 -34.86 -12.18
C ILE A 44 22.90 -33.77 -11.12
N LEU A 45 22.69 -32.50 -11.47
CA LEU A 45 22.59 -31.42 -10.50
C LEU A 45 21.15 -31.31 -10.00
N GLU A 46 20.96 -31.67 -8.73
CA GLU A 46 19.72 -31.40 -7.97
C GLU A 46 19.38 -29.90 -7.96
N ARG A 47 18.08 -29.60 -7.80
CA ARG A 47 17.51 -28.24 -7.71
C ARG A 47 18.42 -27.32 -6.86
N PRO A 48 18.70 -26.07 -7.29
CA PRO A 48 19.33 -25.11 -6.41
C PRO A 48 18.33 -24.73 -5.30
N GLN A 49 18.40 -25.43 -4.16
CA GLN A 49 17.79 -25.00 -2.90
C GLN A 49 18.63 -23.83 -2.37
N GLN A 50 18.37 -22.62 -2.86
CA GLN A 50 18.72 -21.43 -2.08
C GLN A 50 17.67 -21.30 -0.98
N ALA A 51 18.06 -21.68 0.24
CA ALA A 51 17.22 -21.68 1.42
C ALA A 51 16.68 -20.26 1.70
N MET A 52 15.38 -20.07 1.44
CA MET A 52 14.62 -19.00 2.08
C MET A 52 14.48 -19.41 3.56
N GLY A 53 15.01 -18.61 4.49
CA GLY A 53 14.91 -18.90 5.91
C GLY A 53 13.46 -18.90 6.38
N VAL A 54 12.88 -20.08 6.56
CA VAL A 54 11.55 -20.28 7.16
C VAL A 54 11.72 -20.52 8.65
N THR A 55 11.14 -19.64 9.48
CA THR A 55 11.09 -19.88 10.93
C THR A 55 9.75 -20.50 11.30
N THR A 56 9.78 -21.74 11.79
CA THR A 56 8.57 -22.49 12.20
C THR A 56 8.37 -22.39 13.70
N THR A 57 7.18 -21.98 14.15
CA THR A 57 6.78 -22.06 15.57
C THR A 57 5.60 -23.02 15.72
N ILE A 58 5.78 -24.08 16.53
CA ILE A 58 4.73 -25.03 16.88
C ILE A 58 4.08 -24.58 18.19
N ILE A 59 2.79 -24.23 18.17
CA ILE A 59 2.06 -23.88 19.38
C ILE A 59 1.41 -25.15 19.95
N GLN A 60 2.04 -25.76 20.95
CA GLN A 60 1.39 -26.80 21.75
C GLN A 60 0.54 -26.17 22.86
N GLY A 61 -0.74 -26.54 22.92
CA GLY A 61 -1.69 -26.07 23.93
C GLY A 61 -1.33 -26.56 25.33
N LYS A 62 -0.51 -25.80 26.07
CA LYS A 62 -0.39 -25.95 27.53
C LYS A 62 -1.43 -25.08 28.24
N LYS A 63 -2.34 -25.69 29.00
CA LYS A 63 -3.25 -25.00 29.93
C LYS A 63 -2.44 -24.12 30.91
N LYS A 64 -2.42 -22.80 30.71
CA LYS A 64 -1.81 -21.85 31.65
C LYS A 64 -2.81 -21.42 32.74
N LYS A 65 -2.78 -22.08 33.90
CA LYS A 65 -3.14 -21.46 35.19
C LYS A 65 -1.96 -20.57 35.62
N LYS A 66 -2.06 -19.25 35.46
CA LYS A 66 -1.45 -18.18 36.29
C LYS A 66 -1.39 -16.85 35.52
N CYS A 67 -2.16 -15.86 35.97
CA CYS A 67 -1.83 -14.43 35.99
C CYS A 67 -3.00 -13.60 36.57
N ARG A 68 -3.41 -13.89 37.82
CA ARG A 68 -4.33 -13.02 38.60
C ARG A 68 -3.61 -12.11 39.62
N GLY A 69 -2.32 -12.32 39.89
CA GLY A 69 -1.55 -11.55 40.88
C GLY A 69 -1.09 -10.15 40.42
N ASN A 70 -0.80 -9.97 39.13
CA ASN A 70 -0.08 -8.77 38.68
C ASN A 70 -0.96 -7.51 38.53
N ARG A 71 -2.29 -7.66 38.40
CA ARG A 71 -3.21 -6.53 38.24
C ARG A 71 -3.51 -5.78 39.54
N LYS A 72 -3.50 -6.45 40.72
CA LYS A 72 -3.74 -5.79 42.01
C LYS A 72 -2.56 -4.92 42.44
N ALA A 73 -1.33 -5.42 42.30
CA ALA A 73 -0.11 -4.67 42.60
C ALA A 73 0.05 -3.42 41.71
N GLN A 74 -0.29 -3.52 40.42
CA GLN A 74 -0.23 -2.39 39.49
C GLN A 74 -1.31 -1.34 39.78
N ARG A 75 -2.46 -1.74 40.35
CA ARG A 75 -3.54 -0.82 40.77
C ARG A 75 -3.17 -0.08 42.06
N GLN A 76 -2.50 -0.72 43.00
CA GLN A 76 -1.99 -0.08 44.23
C GLN A 76 -0.91 0.96 43.93
N ARG A 77 0.07 0.63 43.06
CA ARG A 77 1.11 1.60 42.65
C ARG A 77 0.54 2.84 41.95
N ARG A 78 -0.54 2.67 41.17
CA ARG A 78 -1.25 3.81 40.53
C ARG A 78 -2.07 4.65 41.53
N LYS A 79 -2.57 4.06 42.62
CA LYS A 79 -3.27 4.81 43.67
C LYS A 79 -2.29 5.65 44.49
N LEU A 80 -1.13 5.10 44.85
CA LEU A 80 -0.06 5.81 45.56
C LEU A 80 0.44 7.02 44.76
N ARG A 81 0.78 6.86 43.47
CA ARG A 81 1.19 7.99 42.62
C ARG A 81 0.15 9.10 42.51
N ARG A 82 -1.14 8.74 42.49
CA ARG A 82 -2.24 9.74 42.45
C ARG A 82 -2.42 10.45 43.78
N GLN A 83 -2.06 9.83 44.91
CA GLN A 83 -2.06 10.49 46.21
C GLN A 83 -0.87 11.44 46.34
N GLU A 84 0.31 11.04 45.87
CA GLU A 84 1.51 11.90 45.80
C GLU A 84 1.27 13.12 44.88
N GLU A 85 0.69 12.93 43.69
CA GLU A 85 0.33 14.04 42.78
C GLU A 85 -0.73 14.98 43.39
N LYS A 86 -1.67 14.46 44.19
CA LYS A 86 -2.66 15.28 44.90
C LYS A 86 -2.05 16.05 46.07
N GLN A 87 -1.08 15.47 46.78
CA GLN A 87 -0.34 16.18 47.84
C GLN A 87 0.58 17.26 47.26
N GLN A 88 1.22 16.99 46.12
CA GLN A 88 2.03 17.98 45.41
C GLN A 88 1.16 19.14 44.87
N LYS A 89 -0.04 18.84 44.36
CA LYS A 89 -1.00 19.88 43.94
C LYS A 89 -1.59 20.67 45.11
N LYS A 90 -1.77 20.07 46.30
CA LYS A 90 -2.21 20.80 47.50
C LYS A 90 -1.11 21.69 48.08
N ARG A 91 0.17 21.34 47.95
CA ARG A 91 1.30 22.21 48.32
C ARG A 91 1.46 23.41 47.38
N ASN A 92 1.07 23.27 46.11
CA ASN A 92 1.18 24.35 45.12
C ASN A 92 -0.07 25.24 45.01
N VAL A 93 -1.05 25.09 45.90
CA VAL A 93 -2.31 25.87 45.91
C VAL A 93 -2.45 26.72 47.19
N VAL A 94 -1.39 26.80 48.03
CA VAL A 94 -1.37 27.69 49.20
C VAL A 94 -0.85 29.10 48.84
N ASP A 95 -0.26 29.28 47.65
CA ASP A 95 0.13 30.60 47.13
C ASP A 95 -0.76 30.95 45.94
N THR A 96 -1.94 31.51 46.21
CA THR A 96 -2.71 32.49 45.41
C THR A 96 -4.21 32.33 45.72
N ASP A 97 -4.68 33.02 46.75
CA ASP A 97 -6.08 33.45 46.85
C ASP A 97 -6.03 34.86 47.45
N ASP A 98 -6.41 35.87 46.66
CA ASP A 98 -7.08 37.06 47.15
C ASP A 98 -8.17 37.44 46.13
N ASP A 99 -9.33 37.71 46.69
CA ASP A 99 -10.44 38.52 46.19
C ASP A 99 -11.65 37.93 45.40
N LEU A 100 -12.77 37.95 46.14
CA LEU A 100 -14.15 38.40 45.79
C LEU A 100 -15.09 37.38 45.11
N SER A 101 -15.98 36.74 45.89
CA SER A 101 -17.38 37.12 46.22
C SER A 101 -18.35 36.96 45.03
N GLY A 102 -19.29 36.00 45.02
CA GLY A 102 -20.62 36.09 45.65
C GLY A 102 -21.65 35.36 44.76
N ARG A 103 -22.43 34.39 45.31
CA ARG A 103 -23.93 34.33 45.42
C ARG A 103 -24.72 34.40 44.10
N ASN A 104 -25.83 33.70 43.84
CA ASN A 104 -26.71 32.66 44.43
C ASN A 104 -27.55 32.09 43.23
N GLY A 105 -28.06 30.84 43.25
CA GLY A 105 -29.48 30.48 43.55
C GLY A 105 -30.41 30.75 42.35
N GLU A 106 -31.40 29.96 41.87
CA GLU A 106 -32.30 28.89 42.35
C GLU A 106 -33.03 28.32 41.08
N GLU A 107 -33.34 27.01 40.98
CA GLU A 107 -34.68 26.32 41.04
C GLU A 107 -35.41 26.13 39.68
N GLU A 108 -35.68 24.88 39.25
CA GLU A 108 -36.98 24.11 39.21
C GLU A 108 -37.83 24.44 37.96
N GLU A 109 -38.72 23.65 37.33
CA GLU A 109 -39.39 22.34 37.43
C GLU A 109 -40.09 22.13 36.03
N ASP A 110 -40.09 20.97 35.35
CA ASP A 110 -41.10 19.88 35.27
C ASP A 110 -42.20 19.92 34.15
N ALA A 111 -42.69 18.69 33.82
CA ALA A 111 -43.93 18.25 33.10
C ALA A 111 -43.97 18.20 31.53
N GLN A 112 -44.05 17.00 30.88
CA GLN A 112 -45.25 16.21 30.40
C GLN A 112 -45.95 16.78 29.11
N THR A 113 -46.44 16.07 28.07
CA THR A 113 -47.30 14.85 27.94
C THR A 113 -47.53 14.41 26.45
N SER A 114 -47.78 13.09 26.23
CA SER A 114 -48.71 12.33 25.29
C SER A 114 -49.19 12.90 23.91
N SER A 115 -49.20 12.21 22.74
CA SER A 115 -49.87 10.98 22.19
C SER A 115 -51.04 11.27 21.21
N GLY A 116 -51.17 10.53 20.09
CA GLY A 116 -52.41 10.46 19.28
C GLY A 116 -52.27 9.98 17.82
N GLN A 117 -52.93 8.87 17.47
CA GLN A 117 -53.03 8.23 16.13
C GLN A 117 -54.25 8.71 15.32
N SER A 118 -54.23 8.55 13.99
CA SER A 118 -55.37 8.07 13.16
C SER A 118 -55.04 7.94 11.67
N GLN A 119 -55.59 6.89 11.02
CA GLN A 119 -55.73 6.71 9.55
C GLN A 119 -57.21 6.86 9.15
N PRO A 120 -57.51 7.08 7.85
CA PRO A 120 -58.39 6.13 7.14
C PRO A 120 -58.07 5.92 5.63
N SER A 121 -58.97 5.22 4.95
CA SER A 121 -58.82 4.26 3.85
C SER A 121 -59.51 4.61 2.50
N THR A 122 -58.96 4.03 1.42
CA THR A 122 -59.58 3.41 0.19
C THR A 122 -60.26 4.17 -0.98
N ARG A 123 -59.90 3.68 -2.20
CA ARG A 123 -60.56 3.62 -3.55
C ARG A 123 -60.62 4.93 -4.36
N GLY A 124 -60.33 5.00 -5.67
CA GLY A 124 -59.89 4.08 -6.73
C GLY A 124 -59.96 4.84 -8.09
N GLY A 125 -59.06 4.58 -9.05
CA GLY A 125 -59.12 5.17 -10.40
C GLY A 125 -57.79 5.23 -11.16
N THR A 126 -57.75 4.64 -12.36
CA THR A 126 -56.60 4.37 -13.24
C THR A 126 -55.92 5.58 -13.89
N LYS A 127 -54.57 5.63 -13.93
CA LYS A 127 -53.72 5.64 -15.16
C LYS A 127 -52.22 5.95 -14.91
N ARG A 128 -51.38 5.15 -15.58
CA ARG A 128 -49.96 5.33 -16.01
C ARG A 128 -48.84 5.37 -14.94
N LYS A 129 -48.08 4.26 -14.92
CA LYS A 129 -46.83 4.00 -14.18
C LYS A 129 -45.73 5.05 -14.46
N ARG A 130 -45.24 5.70 -13.41
CA ARG A 130 -43.84 6.10 -13.24
C ARG A 130 -43.30 5.30 -12.05
N HIS A 131 -42.15 4.65 -12.21
CA HIS A 131 -41.52 3.89 -11.12
C HIS A 131 -41.09 4.84 -10.00
N GLU A 132 -41.84 4.89 -8.91
CA GLU A 132 -41.40 5.44 -7.64
C GLU A 132 -40.48 4.43 -6.94
N LEU A 133 -39.34 4.91 -6.44
CA LEU A 133 -38.42 4.16 -5.58
C LEU A 133 -39.17 3.71 -4.32
N SER A 134 -39.04 2.44 -3.96
CA SER A 134 -39.75 1.89 -2.80
C SER A 134 -39.18 2.42 -1.49
N HIS A 135 -40.00 2.40 -0.43
CA HIS A 135 -39.58 2.80 0.92
C HIS A 135 -38.39 1.97 1.46
N ASN A 136 -38.15 0.77 0.89
CA ASN A 136 -36.99 -0.05 1.20
C ASN A 136 -35.70 0.45 0.53
N ASP A 137 -35.78 1.09 -0.65
CA ASP A 137 -34.63 1.66 -1.37
C ASP A 137 -34.08 2.90 -0.65
N VAL A 138 -34.97 3.72 -0.09
CA VAL A 138 -34.61 4.87 0.75
C VAL A 138 -33.97 4.43 2.07
N ARG A 139 -34.43 3.32 2.66
CA ARG A 139 -33.80 2.73 3.85
C ARG A 139 -32.42 2.15 3.53
N HIS A 140 -32.24 1.51 2.36
CA HIS A 140 -30.96 1.00 1.91
C HIS A 140 -29.94 2.12 1.60
N LEU A 141 -30.38 3.24 1.02
CA LEU A 141 -29.57 4.44 0.80
C LEU A 141 -29.19 5.13 2.12
N SER A 142 -30.13 5.25 3.06
CA SER A 142 -29.87 5.79 4.41
C SER A 142 -28.92 4.92 5.22
N GLN A 143 -29.03 3.59 5.13
CA GLN A 143 -28.07 2.64 5.70
C GLN A 143 -26.70 2.70 5.02
N SER A 144 -26.64 2.92 3.70
CA SER A 144 -25.37 3.08 2.97
C SER A 144 -24.68 4.40 3.29
N LEU A 145 -25.43 5.48 3.50
CA LEU A 145 -24.92 6.80 3.91
C LEU A 145 -24.51 6.86 5.38
N SER A 146 -25.14 6.08 6.26
CA SER A 146 -24.71 5.93 7.66
C SER A 146 -23.48 5.04 7.82
N GLN A 147 -23.18 4.16 6.86
CA GLN A 147 -21.89 3.47 6.77
C GLN A 147 -20.77 4.34 6.19
N LEU A 148 -21.10 5.41 5.47
CA LEU A 148 -20.21 6.54 5.18
C LEU A 148 -20.01 7.41 6.43
N SER A 149 -19.65 6.78 7.55
CA SER A 149 -18.93 7.47 8.61
C SER A 149 -17.61 7.93 8.00
N VAL A 150 -17.55 9.21 7.64
CA VAL A 150 -16.33 9.89 7.21
C VAL A 150 -15.36 9.80 8.41
N SER A 151 -14.59 8.73 8.45
CA SER A 151 -13.41 8.63 9.29
C SER A 151 -12.56 9.84 8.95
N ARG A 152 -12.17 10.62 9.97
CA ARG A 152 -11.27 11.80 9.89
C ARG A 152 -9.89 11.52 9.24
N GLN A 153 -9.71 10.38 8.58
CA GLN A 153 -8.46 9.89 8.00
C GLN A 153 -8.32 10.08 6.48
N GLN A 154 -9.34 10.57 5.76
CA GLN A 154 -9.25 10.68 4.30
C GLN A 154 -9.05 12.09 3.70
N VAL A 155 -8.77 13.10 4.52
CA VAL A 155 -8.23 14.37 4.01
C VAL A 155 -6.73 14.44 4.31
N LYS A 156 -5.94 13.66 3.57
CA LYS A 156 -4.50 13.92 3.42
C LYS A 156 -4.29 14.61 2.08
N LYS A 157 -4.20 15.94 2.07
CA LYS A 157 -3.38 16.61 1.07
C LYS A 157 -1.94 16.10 1.29
N GLN A 158 -1.38 15.41 0.30
CA GLN A 158 0.07 15.33 0.19
C GLN A 158 0.58 16.75 -0.09
N PRO A 159 1.64 17.23 0.60
CA PRO A 159 2.24 18.49 0.26
C PRO A 159 2.91 18.35 -1.12
N THR A 160 2.49 19.17 -2.07
CA THR A 160 3.23 19.39 -3.31
C THR A 160 4.58 19.99 -2.95
N ALA A 161 5.66 19.34 -3.40
CA ALA A 161 7.00 19.90 -3.33
C ALA A 161 7.00 21.21 -4.14
N GLY A 162 7.21 22.34 -3.47
CA GLY A 162 7.28 23.67 -4.10
C GLY A 162 6.41 24.76 -3.49
N ALA A 163 5.48 24.46 -2.58
CA ALA A 163 4.74 25.51 -1.88
C ALA A 163 5.66 26.20 -0.85
N LYS A 164 6.08 27.44 -1.13
CA LYS A 164 6.66 28.35 -0.14
C LYS A 164 5.72 28.37 1.08
N ASP A 165 6.30 28.10 2.24
CA ASP A 165 5.61 28.02 3.52
C ASP A 165 5.27 29.45 3.96
N ASP A 166 4.17 30.01 3.43
CA ASP A 166 3.68 31.34 3.79
C ASP A 166 3.13 31.30 5.24
N GLY A 167 4.06 31.49 6.16
CA GLY A 167 3.92 31.38 7.61
C GLY A 167 3.13 32.49 8.28
N ALA A 168 2.08 33.02 7.65
CA ALA A 168 1.26 34.07 8.22
C ALA A 168 -0.19 33.61 8.42
N CYS A 169 -0.65 33.71 9.66
CA CYS A 169 -2.07 33.67 10.02
C CYS A 169 -2.75 34.91 9.42
N HIS A 170 -2.91 34.96 8.09
CA HIS A 170 -3.71 35.98 7.44
C HIS A 170 -5.16 35.80 7.88
N ARG A 171 -5.82 36.92 8.23
CA ARG A 171 -7.28 36.95 8.25
C ARG A 171 -7.72 36.60 6.83
N ARG A 172 -8.29 35.42 6.65
CA ARG A 172 -8.86 35.02 5.36
C ARG A 172 -9.94 36.04 5.02
N THR A 173 -9.88 36.59 3.82
CA THR A 173 -10.94 37.46 3.32
C THR A 173 -12.19 36.62 3.04
N ALA A 174 -13.36 37.25 2.93
CA ALA A 174 -14.58 36.53 2.53
C ALA A 174 -14.39 35.84 1.16
N ASP A 175 -13.59 36.45 0.27
CA ASP A 175 -13.26 35.91 -1.05
C ASP A 175 -12.41 34.63 -0.96
N ASP A 176 -11.45 34.55 -0.05
CA ASP A 176 -10.64 33.34 0.18
C ASP A 176 -11.50 32.16 0.67
N VAL A 177 -12.47 32.45 1.54
CA VAL A 177 -13.38 31.43 2.06
C VAL A 177 -14.33 30.94 0.97
N ASN A 178 -14.88 31.85 0.17
CA ASN A 178 -15.75 31.50 -0.95
C ASN A 178 -15.04 30.67 -2.02
N GLN A 179 -13.80 30.99 -2.37
CA GLN A 179 -12.99 30.19 -3.29
C GLN A 179 -12.72 28.78 -2.74
N LEU A 180 -12.39 28.68 -1.44
CA LEU A 180 -12.11 27.39 -0.81
C LEU A 180 -13.36 26.51 -0.69
N VAL A 181 -14.51 27.11 -0.33
CA VAL A 181 -15.81 26.43 -0.29
C VAL A 181 -16.19 25.95 -1.70
N THR A 182 -16.01 26.79 -2.72
CA THR A 182 -16.31 26.44 -4.12
C THR A 182 -15.45 25.27 -4.58
N GLY A 183 -14.14 25.30 -4.36
CA GLY A 183 -13.26 24.18 -4.74
C GLY A 183 -13.54 22.88 -3.99
N GLN A 184 -13.88 22.95 -2.69
CA GLN A 184 -14.30 21.76 -1.92
C GLN A 184 -15.64 21.21 -2.42
N PHE A 185 -16.60 22.11 -2.67
CA PHE A 185 -17.91 21.75 -3.19
C PHE A 185 -17.80 21.09 -4.56
N GLU A 186 -16.98 21.61 -5.47
CA GLU A 186 -16.74 21.02 -6.79
C GLU A 186 -16.11 19.63 -6.69
N SER A 187 -15.13 19.44 -5.81
CA SER A 187 -14.48 18.15 -5.59
C SER A 187 -15.47 17.09 -5.08
N ILE A 188 -16.26 17.43 -4.05
CA ILE A 188 -17.26 16.52 -3.49
C ILE A 188 -18.37 16.26 -4.51
N SER A 189 -18.86 17.31 -5.17
CA SER A 189 -19.92 17.21 -6.18
C SER A 189 -19.52 16.36 -7.37
N THR A 190 -18.29 16.50 -7.85
CA THR A 190 -17.75 15.68 -8.95
C THR A 190 -17.68 14.20 -8.55
N THR A 191 -17.23 13.92 -7.32
CA THR A 191 -17.16 12.55 -6.80
C THR A 191 -18.53 11.90 -6.72
N ILE A 192 -19.52 12.62 -6.18
CA ILE A 192 -20.90 12.13 -6.06
C ILE A 192 -21.53 11.96 -7.45
N LYS A 193 -21.35 12.92 -8.37
CA LYS A 193 -21.85 12.82 -9.75
C LYS A 193 -21.26 11.62 -10.51
N ASN A 194 -19.98 11.32 -10.31
CA ASN A 194 -19.35 10.14 -10.88
C ASN A 194 -19.96 8.85 -10.30
N CYS A 195 -20.16 8.79 -8.98
CA CYS A 195 -20.81 7.65 -8.32
C CYS A 195 -22.25 7.44 -8.83
N LEU A 196 -23.03 8.51 -9.01
CA LEU A 196 -24.40 8.44 -9.55
C LEU A 196 -24.40 7.93 -11.00
N ARG A 197 -23.45 8.40 -11.82
CA ARG A 197 -23.26 7.95 -13.21
C ARG A 197 -22.91 6.47 -13.27
N ASP A 198 -22.00 6.01 -12.40
CA ASP A 198 -21.59 4.61 -12.30
C ASP A 198 -22.77 3.69 -11.92
N HIS A 199 -23.84 4.25 -11.35
CA HIS A 199 -25.05 3.51 -10.94
C HIS A 199 -26.27 3.87 -11.80
N GLN A 200 -26.06 4.49 -12.97
CA GLN A 200 -27.12 4.88 -13.93
C GLN A 200 -28.22 5.77 -13.34
N MET A 201 -27.90 6.56 -12.31
CA MET A 201 -28.82 7.50 -11.68
C MET A 201 -28.65 8.90 -12.28
N SER A 202 -29.75 9.61 -12.54
CA SER A 202 -29.69 10.97 -13.08
C SER A 202 -29.35 12.00 -12.00
N ALA A 203 -28.26 12.75 -12.21
CA ALA A 203 -27.89 13.89 -11.38
C ALA A 203 -28.76 15.14 -11.63
N THR A 204 -29.71 15.09 -12.56
CA THR A 204 -30.63 16.20 -12.87
C THR A 204 -31.95 16.15 -12.11
N ASP A 205 -32.18 15.11 -11.28
CA ASP A 205 -33.35 15.01 -10.38
C ASP A 205 -33.36 16.20 -9.41
N ASP A 206 -34.51 16.82 -9.21
CA ASP A 206 -34.66 17.97 -8.31
C ASP A 206 -34.35 17.61 -6.84
N ARG A 207 -34.46 16.34 -6.45
CA ARG A 207 -33.95 15.84 -5.16
C ARG A 207 -32.44 15.91 -5.07
N ALA A 208 -31.73 15.59 -6.17
CA ALA A 208 -30.28 15.68 -6.23
C ALA A 208 -29.81 17.14 -6.18
N LYS A 209 -30.48 18.05 -6.92
CA LYS A 209 -30.19 19.49 -6.86
C LYS A 209 -30.32 20.04 -5.43
N ARG A 210 -31.46 19.78 -4.77
CA ARG A 210 -31.69 20.21 -3.37
C ARG A 210 -30.62 19.66 -2.41
N ALA A 211 -30.18 18.42 -2.59
CA ALA A 211 -29.12 17.84 -1.78
C ALA A 211 -27.76 18.54 -2.01
N PHE A 212 -27.43 18.90 -3.26
CA PHE A 212 -26.22 19.65 -3.58
C PHE A 212 -26.28 21.09 -3.04
N ASP A 213 -27.43 21.76 -3.13
CA ASP A 213 -27.59 23.10 -2.56
C ASP A 213 -27.45 23.08 -1.03
N ALA A 214 -28.10 22.14 -0.35
CA ALA A 214 -27.96 21.95 1.10
C ALA A 214 -26.50 21.63 1.52
N LEU A 215 -25.77 20.87 0.70
CA LEU A 215 -24.34 20.61 0.94
C LEU A 215 -23.51 21.89 0.82
N LYS A 216 -23.79 22.73 -0.20
CA LYS A 216 -23.10 24.01 -0.39
C LYS A 216 -23.34 24.94 0.79
N GLU A 217 -24.58 25.07 1.25
CA GLU A 217 -24.93 25.85 2.44
C GLU A 217 -24.26 25.31 3.71
N LEU A 218 -24.23 23.99 3.89
CA LEU A 218 -23.56 23.37 5.03
C LEU A 218 -22.05 23.68 5.03
N LEU A 219 -21.40 23.58 3.86
CA LEU A 219 -19.98 23.93 3.72
C LEU A 219 -19.74 25.42 4.03
N GLN A 220 -20.55 26.32 3.47
CA GLN A 220 -20.46 27.75 3.79
C GLN A 220 -20.60 27.98 5.30
N LYS A 221 -21.59 27.37 5.94
CA LYS A 221 -21.80 27.49 7.40
C LYS A 221 -20.61 26.96 8.20
N LEU A 222 -19.99 25.86 7.78
CA LEU A 222 -18.84 25.28 8.46
C LEU A 222 -17.58 26.14 8.35
N TYR A 223 -17.34 26.73 7.17
CA TYR A 223 -16.16 27.56 6.93
C TYR A 223 -16.31 29.01 7.40
N SER A 224 -17.53 29.53 7.45
CA SER A 224 -17.84 30.88 7.96
C SER A 224 -17.98 30.93 9.47
N LYS A 225 -18.18 29.79 10.15
CA LYS A 225 -18.27 29.76 11.61
C LYS A 225 -16.92 30.12 12.23
N PRO A 226 -16.84 31.20 13.04
CA PRO A 226 -15.60 31.57 13.71
C PRO A 226 -15.09 30.41 14.56
N THR A 227 -13.80 30.11 14.44
CA THR A 227 -13.18 29.09 15.27
C THR A 227 -13.14 29.60 16.71
N GLY A 228 -13.70 28.84 17.65
CA GLY A 228 -13.76 29.27 19.06
C GLY A 228 -12.39 29.66 19.60
N GLU A 229 -12.34 30.72 20.41
CA GLU A 229 -11.09 31.36 20.84
C GLU A 229 -10.09 30.39 21.47
N LYS A 230 -10.59 29.43 22.26
CA LYS A 230 -9.79 28.36 22.87
C LYS A 230 -9.07 27.48 21.83
N LEU A 231 -9.76 27.11 20.75
CA LEU A 231 -9.17 26.33 19.66
C LEU A 231 -8.11 27.15 18.91
N THR A 232 -8.40 28.43 18.65
CA THR A 232 -7.46 29.35 18.01
C THR A 232 -6.19 29.55 18.84
N ARG A 233 -6.32 29.75 20.16
CA ARG A 233 -5.17 29.81 21.09
C ARG A 233 -4.37 28.50 21.09
N THR A 234 -5.06 27.36 21.09
CA THR A 234 -4.40 26.04 21.07
C THR A 234 -3.62 25.84 19.78
N ALA A 235 -4.23 26.10 18.62
CA ALA A 235 -3.57 26.02 17.32
C ALA A 235 -2.35 26.95 17.21
N ARG A 236 -2.44 28.18 17.73
CA ARG A 236 -1.30 29.10 17.77
C ARG A 236 -0.17 28.59 18.65
N ARG A 237 -0.47 27.99 19.81
CA ARG A 237 0.53 27.37 20.69
C ARG A 237 1.19 26.17 20.02
N GLU A 238 0.41 25.27 19.43
CA GLU A 238 0.93 24.11 18.69
C GLU A 238 1.82 24.53 17.52
N LEU A 239 1.43 25.56 16.76
CA LEU A 239 2.24 26.10 15.67
C LEU A 239 3.58 26.67 16.19
N LYS A 240 3.57 27.38 17.34
CA LYS A 240 4.81 27.86 17.97
C LYS A 240 5.72 26.69 18.36
N VAL A 241 5.17 25.63 18.95
CA VAL A 241 5.91 24.41 19.30
C VAL A 241 6.49 23.75 18.06
N LEU A 242 5.70 23.57 16.99
CA LEU A 242 6.17 22.97 15.74
C LEU A 242 7.30 23.79 15.10
N ARG A 243 7.18 25.12 15.09
CA ARG A 243 8.24 26.01 14.59
C ARG A 243 9.52 25.90 15.42
N SER A 244 9.40 25.81 16.75
CA SER A 244 10.54 25.60 17.64
C SER A 244 11.23 24.26 17.38
N ILE A 245 10.46 23.17 17.28
CA ILE A 245 10.99 21.84 16.94
C ILE A 245 11.70 21.88 15.59
N ARG A 246 11.10 22.47 14.56
CA ARG A 246 11.72 22.57 13.23
C ARG A 246 13.05 23.32 13.28
N ARG A 247 13.14 24.41 14.04
CA ARG A 247 14.39 25.17 14.23
C ARG A 247 15.46 24.34 14.95
N ILE A 248 15.09 23.59 15.98
CA ILE A 248 16.02 22.68 16.67
C ILE A 248 16.56 21.62 15.70
N LEU A 249 15.69 21.03 14.88
CA LEU A 249 16.06 19.99 13.92
C LEU A 249 16.94 20.50 12.78
N GLN A 250 16.75 21.75 12.34
CA GLN A 250 17.63 22.38 11.34
C GLN A 250 19.10 22.41 11.81
N ASN A 251 19.33 22.52 13.11
CA ASN A 251 20.68 22.54 13.70
C ASN A 251 21.15 21.16 14.21
N ARG A 252 20.38 20.09 13.95
CA ARG A 252 20.65 18.74 14.47
C ARG A 252 20.55 17.71 13.34
N PRO A 253 21.43 17.78 12.31
CA PRO A 253 21.45 16.80 11.22
C PRO A 253 21.82 15.39 11.71
N ASP A 254 22.36 15.28 12.91
CA ASP A 254 22.66 14.02 13.59
C ASP A 254 21.40 13.31 14.15
N ILE A 255 20.21 13.91 14.08
CA ILE A 255 18.94 13.30 14.50
C ILE A 255 18.09 12.94 13.28
N VAL A 256 17.55 11.72 13.27
CA VAL A 256 16.56 11.24 12.30
C VAL A 256 15.22 11.04 12.99
N ILE A 257 14.17 11.66 12.44
CA ILE A 257 12.78 11.42 12.83
C ILE A 257 12.06 10.68 11.71
N ARG A 258 11.46 9.51 12.02
CA ARG A 258 10.72 8.69 11.04
C ARG A 258 9.42 8.16 11.63
N ARG A 259 8.46 7.90 10.74
CA ARG A 259 7.30 7.07 11.09
C ARG A 259 7.74 5.62 11.22
N THR A 260 7.18 4.93 12.20
CA THR A 260 7.50 3.51 12.42
C THR A 260 6.58 2.57 11.66
N ASP A 261 7.08 1.39 11.36
CA ASP A 261 6.32 0.29 10.80
C ASP A 261 5.42 -0.36 11.86
N LYS A 262 4.14 -0.59 11.50
CA LYS A 262 3.06 -1.22 12.30
C LYS A 262 2.72 -0.55 13.63
N CYS A 263 3.58 0.31 14.16
CA CYS A 263 3.37 1.05 15.39
C CYS A 263 2.96 2.49 15.08
N LYS A 264 2.00 3.05 15.82
CA LYS A 264 1.55 4.44 15.67
C LYS A 264 2.42 5.40 16.49
N VAL A 265 3.74 5.23 16.42
CA VAL A 265 4.73 6.02 17.16
C VAL A 265 5.75 6.63 16.19
N PHE A 266 6.54 7.58 16.67
CA PHE A 266 7.66 8.14 15.94
C PHE A 266 8.97 7.51 16.44
N TYR A 267 9.86 7.24 15.51
CA TYR A 267 11.26 6.95 15.80
C TYR A 267 12.02 8.27 15.86
N ILE A 268 12.82 8.45 16.91
CA ILE A 268 13.79 9.52 17.05
C ILE A 268 15.10 8.84 17.44
N GLY A 269 16.12 8.96 16.60
CA GLY A 269 17.43 8.32 16.84
C GLY A 269 18.55 9.03 16.12
N ARG A 270 19.79 8.56 16.29
CA ARG A 270 20.94 9.18 15.63
C ARG A 270 20.97 8.81 14.14
N ALA A 271 21.36 9.76 13.29
CA ALA A 271 21.49 9.56 11.84
C ALA A 271 22.47 8.43 11.50
N ARG A 272 23.62 8.40 12.20
CA ARG A 272 24.64 7.35 12.04
C ARG A 272 24.11 5.94 12.35
N ASP A 273 23.28 5.79 13.39
CA ASP A 273 22.76 4.49 13.79
C ASP A 273 21.76 3.99 12.74
N PHE A 274 20.94 4.91 12.21
CA PHE A 274 19.99 4.63 11.13
C PHE A 274 20.68 4.26 9.80
N ALA A 275 21.77 4.95 9.46
CA ALA A 275 22.60 4.65 8.28
C ALA A 275 23.24 3.26 8.42
N ARG A 276 23.90 2.99 9.56
CA ARG A 276 24.49 1.69 9.86
C ARG A 276 23.48 0.54 9.74
N THR A 277 22.28 0.66 10.31
CA THR A 277 21.26 -0.41 10.18
C THR A 277 20.79 -0.60 8.73
N THR A 278 20.82 0.46 7.91
CA THR A 278 20.53 0.33 6.48
C THR A 278 21.63 -0.43 5.75
N GLU A 279 22.90 -0.07 6.01
CA GLU A 279 24.07 -0.73 5.42
C GLU A 279 24.15 -2.20 5.84
N GLU A 280 23.93 -2.50 7.12
CA GLU A 280 23.82 -3.87 7.65
C GLU A 280 22.73 -4.66 6.94
N TYR A 281 21.57 -4.06 6.64
CA TYR A 281 20.51 -4.70 5.87
C TYR A 281 20.93 -4.98 4.42
N MET A 282 21.54 -4.00 3.75
CA MET A 282 22.00 -4.16 2.37
C MET A 282 23.09 -5.24 2.27
N SER A 283 24.06 -5.23 3.20
CA SER A 283 25.12 -6.23 3.31
C SER A 283 24.55 -7.62 3.59
N LYS A 284 23.68 -7.77 4.59
CA LYS A 284 23.08 -9.07 4.94
C LYS A 284 22.29 -9.69 3.80
N THR A 285 21.59 -8.88 3.01
CA THR A 285 20.72 -9.40 1.94
C THR A 285 21.45 -9.63 0.61
N GLU A 286 22.61 -9.00 0.42
CA GLU A 286 23.38 -9.01 -0.84
C GLU A 286 22.52 -8.68 -2.07
N ALA A 287 21.39 -8.00 -1.85
CA ALA A 287 20.39 -7.75 -2.88
C ALA A 287 20.63 -6.44 -3.64
N HIS A 288 21.54 -5.61 -3.16
CA HIS A 288 21.80 -4.27 -3.67
C HIS A 288 23.27 -4.14 -4.02
N GLN A 289 23.55 -3.74 -5.26
CA GLN A 289 24.89 -3.49 -5.76
C GLN A 289 25.07 -2.00 -6.01
N GLU A 290 26.14 -1.42 -5.48
CA GLU A 290 26.50 -0.02 -5.78
C GLU A 290 26.89 0.14 -7.24
N ILE A 291 26.41 1.22 -7.88
CA ILE A 291 26.78 1.61 -9.24
C ILE A 291 28.01 2.53 -9.11
N THR A 292 29.20 1.96 -9.31
CA THR A 292 30.49 2.62 -9.06
C THR A 292 30.87 3.70 -10.06
N THR A 293 30.17 3.80 -11.19
CA THR A 293 30.44 4.82 -12.21
C THR A 293 30.09 6.24 -11.74
N GLY A 294 29.34 6.39 -10.64
CA GLY A 294 28.85 7.68 -10.12
C GLY A 294 27.79 8.35 -10.99
N ARG A 295 27.52 7.84 -12.20
CA ARG A 295 26.52 8.37 -13.12
C ARG A 295 25.12 7.97 -12.67
N CYS A 296 24.22 8.96 -12.59
CA CYS A 296 22.81 8.71 -12.34
C CYS A 296 22.21 7.82 -13.44
N PRO A 297 21.63 6.65 -13.11
CA PRO A 297 21.11 5.71 -14.11
C PRO A 297 19.76 6.15 -14.71
N LEU A 298 19.20 7.29 -14.29
CA LEU A 298 17.85 7.72 -14.65
C LEU A 298 17.65 7.82 -16.17
N ALA A 299 18.63 8.38 -16.89
CA ALA A 299 18.57 8.53 -18.34
C ALA A 299 18.57 7.17 -19.06
N ASP A 300 19.43 6.24 -18.61
CA ASP A 300 19.53 4.90 -19.19
C ASP A 300 18.23 4.11 -18.97
N ILE A 301 17.64 4.23 -17.77
CA ILE A 301 16.36 3.59 -17.45
C ILE A 301 15.23 4.19 -18.30
N LEU A 302 15.18 5.52 -18.43
CA LEU A 302 14.20 6.21 -19.26
C LEU A 302 14.28 5.74 -20.72
N GLN A 303 15.50 5.69 -21.27
CA GLN A 303 15.74 5.23 -22.63
C GLN A 303 15.27 3.79 -22.82
N ALA A 304 15.62 2.89 -21.88
CA ALA A 304 15.19 1.50 -21.95
C ALA A 304 13.65 1.34 -21.92
N VAL A 305 12.96 2.14 -21.10
CA VAL A 305 11.48 2.19 -21.09
C VAL A 305 10.94 2.70 -22.42
N GLN A 306 11.45 3.81 -22.94
CA GLN A 306 10.98 4.39 -24.21
C GLN A 306 11.21 3.46 -25.40
N THR A 307 12.35 2.76 -25.45
CA THR A 307 12.65 1.75 -26.46
C THR A 307 11.69 0.58 -26.37
N LEU A 308 11.41 0.07 -25.17
CA LEU A 308 10.44 -1.01 -24.99
C LEU A 308 9.03 -0.56 -25.43
N LEU A 309 8.57 0.63 -25.02
CA LEU A 309 7.25 1.13 -25.39
C LEU A 309 7.10 1.33 -26.90
N SER A 310 8.13 1.86 -27.55
CA SER A 310 8.17 1.99 -29.01
C SER A 310 8.10 0.64 -29.72
N TYR A 311 8.84 -0.36 -29.22
CA TYR A 311 8.80 -1.73 -29.72
C TYR A 311 7.41 -2.37 -29.53
N LEU A 312 6.79 -2.22 -28.36
CA LEU A 312 5.47 -2.79 -28.10
C LEU A 312 4.36 -2.12 -28.92
N LEU A 313 4.51 -0.84 -29.23
CA LEU A 313 3.62 -0.12 -30.12
C LEU A 313 3.77 -0.60 -31.57
N SER A 314 5.01 -0.75 -32.07
CA SER A 314 5.26 -1.21 -33.44
C SER A 314 4.80 -2.65 -33.69
N LYS A 315 4.81 -3.49 -32.65
CA LYS A 315 4.27 -4.85 -32.68
C LYS A 315 2.76 -4.93 -32.43
N ASN A 316 2.06 -3.79 -32.35
CA ASN A 316 0.62 -3.71 -32.04
C ASN A 316 0.23 -4.45 -30.73
N ALA A 317 1.18 -4.63 -29.80
CA ALA A 317 0.91 -5.23 -28.50
C ALA A 317 0.19 -4.22 -27.58
N LEU A 318 0.56 -2.93 -27.71
CA LEU A 318 -0.07 -1.84 -27.00
C LEU A 318 -0.71 -0.86 -27.97
N THR A 319 -1.88 -0.34 -27.60
CA THR A 319 -2.49 0.79 -28.30
C THR A 319 -1.75 2.10 -28.01
N LYS A 320 -1.87 3.08 -28.89
CA LYS A 320 -1.31 4.44 -28.68
C LYS A 320 -1.75 5.04 -27.34
N LYS A 321 -3.02 4.86 -26.97
CA LYS A 321 -3.57 5.32 -25.69
C LYS A 321 -2.94 4.61 -24.49
N GLN A 322 -2.74 3.29 -24.57
CA GLN A 322 -2.05 2.55 -23.52
C GLN A 322 -0.61 3.03 -23.38
N CYS A 323 0.14 3.16 -24.48
CA CYS A 323 1.51 3.68 -24.46
C CYS A 323 1.56 5.07 -23.83
N GLN A 324 0.69 6.01 -24.22
CA GLN A 324 0.62 7.34 -23.62
C GLN A 324 0.36 7.30 -22.11
N ASN A 325 -0.52 6.41 -21.65
CA ASN A 325 -0.85 6.27 -20.23
C ASN A 325 0.30 5.68 -19.39
N ILE A 326 1.15 4.86 -19.98
CA ILE A 326 2.26 4.20 -19.28
C ILE A 326 3.62 4.87 -19.54
N SER A 327 3.68 5.84 -20.44
CA SER A 327 4.88 6.65 -20.69
C SER A 327 5.24 7.46 -19.45
N PRO A 328 6.54 7.57 -19.12
CA PRO A 328 7.01 8.44 -18.04
C PRO A 328 6.67 9.90 -18.30
N LYS A 329 6.28 10.62 -17.25
CA LYS A 329 6.08 12.07 -17.29
C LYS A 329 7.42 12.78 -17.12
N LEU A 330 7.92 13.39 -18.20
CA LEU A 330 9.27 13.97 -18.23
C LEU A 330 9.44 15.17 -17.27
N ASP A 331 8.36 15.92 -17.02
CA ASP A 331 8.33 17.09 -16.12
C ASP A 331 8.48 16.73 -14.63
N GLN A 332 8.22 15.48 -14.26
CA GLN A 332 8.21 15.01 -12.88
C GLN A 332 9.28 13.95 -12.60
N LEU A 333 10.04 13.56 -13.62
CA LEU A 333 10.87 12.36 -13.60
C LEU A 333 11.95 12.43 -12.50
N GLU A 334 11.98 11.41 -11.64
CA GLU A 334 12.96 11.32 -10.55
C GLU A 334 13.55 9.90 -10.44
N ILE A 335 14.79 9.80 -9.96
CA ILE A 335 15.35 8.51 -9.55
C ILE A 335 14.67 8.07 -8.26
N ALA A 336 14.43 6.75 -8.12
CA ALA A 336 13.84 6.25 -6.89
C ALA A 336 14.76 6.53 -5.68
N HIS A 337 14.18 6.65 -4.49
CA HIS A 337 14.93 6.90 -3.25
C HIS A 337 14.70 5.81 -2.23
N TYR A 338 15.77 5.30 -1.63
CA TYR A 338 15.67 4.37 -0.52
C TYR A 338 15.38 5.10 0.79
N HIS A 339 14.47 4.56 1.59
CA HIS A 339 14.33 4.91 3.00
C HIS A 339 13.87 3.71 3.84
N GLY A 340 14.33 3.68 5.09
CA GLY A 340 13.92 2.66 6.07
C GLY A 340 12.74 3.12 6.94
N LEU A 341 11.76 2.24 7.17
CA LEU A 341 10.76 2.41 8.23
C LEU A 341 11.19 1.60 9.47
N PRO A 342 11.49 2.24 10.61
CA PRO A 342 11.89 1.53 11.82
C PRO A 342 10.80 0.57 12.33
N LYS A 343 11.20 -0.63 12.74
CA LYS A 343 10.34 -1.67 13.34
C LYS A 343 10.61 -1.76 14.85
N PRO A 344 10.11 -0.83 15.68
CA PRO A 344 10.38 -0.82 17.13
C PRO A 344 9.80 -2.03 17.87
N HIS A 345 8.90 -2.79 17.23
CA HIS A 345 8.35 -4.04 17.75
C HIS A 345 9.26 -5.26 17.51
N LYS A 346 10.45 -5.07 16.91
CA LYS A 346 11.47 -6.10 16.70
C LYS A 346 12.75 -5.73 17.48
N PRO A 347 13.46 -6.71 18.06
CA PRO A 347 14.74 -6.47 18.73
C PRO A 347 15.72 -5.73 17.81
N GLY A 348 16.52 -4.81 18.37
CA GLY A 348 17.49 -4.02 17.61
C GLY A 348 16.91 -2.94 16.71
N THR A 349 15.58 -2.73 16.69
CA THR A 349 14.89 -1.74 15.83
C THR A 349 15.27 -1.87 14.35
N LEU A 350 15.09 -3.08 13.79
CA LEU A 350 15.30 -3.35 12.37
C LEU A 350 14.54 -2.39 11.46
N LEU A 351 15.02 -2.18 10.24
CA LEU A 351 14.32 -1.36 9.25
C LEU A 351 13.44 -2.22 8.33
N ARG A 352 12.36 -1.64 7.81
CA ARG A 352 11.73 -2.09 6.55
C ARG A 352 12.29 -1.24 5.42
N PRO A 353 13.02 -1.81 4.46
CA PRO A 353 13.47 -1.04 3.30
C PRO A 353 12.25 -0.64 2.45
N ILE A 354 12.24 0.59 1.96
CA ILE A 354 11.28 1.07 0.98
C ILE A 354 12.06 1.81 -0.10
N VAL A 355 11.90 1.36 -1.34
CA VAL A 355 12.36 2.10 -2.52
C VAL A 355 11.17 2.90 -3.02
N ALA A 356 11.16 4.21 -2.76
CA ALA A 356 10.11 5.11 -3.20
C ALA A 356 10.40 5.58 -4.63
N SER A 357 9.55 5.21 -5.58
CA SER A 357 9.72 5.53 -7.00
C SER A 357 8.50 6.26 -7.56
N MET A 358 7.88 7.18 -6.82
CA MET A 358 6.58 7.76 -7.24
C MET A 358 6.63 8.39 -8.64
N HIS A 359 7.75 9.01 -9.00
CA HIS A 359 7.97 9.57 -10.34
C HIS A 359 9.07 8.85 -11.14
N GLY A 360 9.34 7.58 -10.84
CA GLY A 360 10.31 6.76 -11.56
C GLY A 360 9.86 6.36 -12.98
N PRO A 361 10.78 6.10 -13.92
CA PRO A 361 10.42 5.74 -15.30
C PRO A 361 9.62 4.44 -15.43
N THR A 362 9.79 3.50 -14.50
CA THR A 362 9.09 2.20 -14.54
C THR A 362 7.78 2.19 -13.76
N THR A 363 7.39 3.29 -13.11
CA THR A 363 6.28 3.29 -12.14
C THR A 363 4.93 3.06 -12.78
N ALA A 364 4.64 3.76 -13.89
CA ALA A 364 3.40 3.57 -14.62
C ALA A 364 3.35 2.18 -15.28
N LEU A 365 4.47 1.70 -15.81
CA LEU A 365 4.61 0.34 -16.36
C LEU A 365 4.37 -0.74 -15.29
N SER A 366 4.93 -0.55 -14.11
CA SER A 366 4.76 -1.43 -12.96
C SER A 366 3.31 -1.48 -12.48
N LYS A 367 2.63 -0.32 -12.46
CA LYS A 367 1.20 -0.26 -12.15
C LYS A 367 0.37 -0.97 -13.21
N PHE A 368 0.70 -0.77 -14.49
CA PHE A 368 0.00 -1.41 -15.59
C PHE A 368 0.04 -2.95 -15.52
N LEU A 369 1.21 -3.54 -15.25
CA LEU A 369 1.31 -5.00 -15.04
C LEU A 369 0.54 -5.46 -13.80
N ASN A 370 0.58 -4.69 -12.70
CA ASN A 370 -0.19 -5.02 -11.52
C ASN A 370 -1.70 -5.03 -11.79
N ASP A 371 -2.21 -4.01 -12.46
CA ASP A 371 -3.64 -3.89 -12.79
C ASP A 371 -4.10 -5.02 -13.72
N LEU A 372 -3.19 -5.54 -14.55
CA LEU A 372 -3.45 -6.68 -15.43
C LEU A 372 -3.46 -8.03 -14.68
N LEU A 373 -2.49 -8.26 -13.79
CA LEU A 373 -2.23 -9.58 -13.20
C LEU A 373 -2.92 -9.78 -11.84
N ALA A 374 -3.02 -8.74 -11.02
CA ALA A 374 -3.55 -8.85 -9.66
C ALA A 374 -5.00 -9.37 -9.61
N PRO A 375 -5.93 -8.95 -10.49
CA PRO A 375 -7.29 -9.49 -10.50
C PRO A 375 -7.33 -11.00 -10.76
N ILE A 376 -6.45 -11.49 -11.65
CA ILE A 376 -6.35 -12.92 -11.98
C ILE A 376 -5.79 -13.68 -10.77
N PHE A 377 -4.70 -13.18 -10.18
CA PHE A 377 -4.12 -13.76 -8.98
C PHE A 377 -5.15 -13.84 -7.84
N LEU A 378 -5.86 -12.76 -7.55
CA LEU A 378 -6.86 -12.72 -6.48
C LEU A 378 -8.01 -13.71 -6.71
N LYS A 379 -8.39 -13.96 -7.97
CA LYS A 379 -9.37 -14.98 -8.31
C LYS A 379 -8.84 -16.39 -8.04
N VAL A 380 -7.62 -16.67 -8.46
CA VAL A 380 -6.99 -18.01 -8.33
C VAL A 380 -6.67 -18.33 -6.87
N ALA A 381 -6.09 -17.38 -6.13
CA ALA A 381 -5.62 -17.58 -4.77
C ALA A 381 -6.72 -17.41 -3.70
N ARG A 382 -7.98 -17.16 -4.09
CA ARG A 382 -9.10 -16.91 -3.17
C ARG A 382 -9.29 -18.01 -2.12
N GLN A 383 -9.02 -19.26 -2.49
CA GLN A 383 -9.19 -20.41 -1.60
C GLN A 383 -7.96 -20.67 -0.72
N THR A 384 -6.79 -20.17 -1.12
CA THR A 384 -5.49 -20.44 -0.49
C THR A 384 -4.93 -19.25 0.29
N THR A 385 -5.64 -18.12 0.28
CA THR A 385 -5.22 -16.88 0.97
C THR A 385 -6.25 -16.45 2.01
N PHE A 386 -5.79 -16.05 3.20
CA PHE A 386 -6.63 -15.39 4.18
C PHE A 386 -6.72 -13.89 3.90
N VAL A 387 -7.93 -13.41 3.63
CA VAL A 387 -8.16 -11.99 3.32
C VAL A 387 -8.09 -11.10 4.57
N ASN A 388 -8.55 -11.61 5.72
CA ASN A 388 -8.52 -10.91 7.00
C ASN A 388 -8.77 -11.86 8.19
N GLY A 389 -8.61 -11.35 9.42
CA GLY A 389 -8.80 -12.13 10.63
C GLY A 389 -10.23 -12.66 10.85
N ILE A 390 -11.26 -11.93 10.41
CA ILE A 390 -12.65 -12.42 10.50
C ILE A 390 -12.84 -13.63 9.59
N TYR A 391 -12.24 -13.60 8.40
CA TYR A 391 -12.26 -14.72 7.47
C TYR A 391 -11.57 -15.95 8.07
N VAL A 392 -10.42 -15.77 8.74
CA VAL A 392 -9.75 -16.85 9.48
C VAL A 392 -10.68 -17.48 10.52
N VAL A 393 -11.34 -16.66 11.36
CA VAL A 393 -12.26 -17.17 12.39
C VAL A 393 -13.43 -17.93 11.78
N ARG A 394 -14.01 -17.44 10.67
CA ARG A 394 -15.09 -18.13 9.95
C ARG A 394 -14.63 -19.47 9.36
N GLN A 395 -13.44 -19.54 8.79
CA GLN A 395 -12.89 -20.80 8.27
C GLN A 395 -12.62 -21.79 9.41
N LEU A 396 -12.11 -21.31 10.55
CA LEU A 396 -11.91 -22.17 11.72
C LEU A 396 -13.23 -22.68 12.30
N ALA A 397 -14.25 -21.83 12.40
CA ALA A 397 -15.59 -22.25 12.85
C ALA A 397 -16.18 -23.32 11.92
N LYS A 398 -16.00 -23.18 10.61
CA LYS A 398 -16.38 -24.22 9.65
C LYS A 398 -15.60 -25.52 9.86
N TYR A 399 -14.28 -25.43 9.98
CA TYR A 399 -13.41 -26.59 10.25
C TYR A 399 -13.80 -27.34 11.55
N VAL A 400 -14.28 -26.60 12.57
CA VAL A 400 -14.87 -27.19 13.78
C VAL A 400 -16.23 -27.86 13.50
N ALA A 401 -17.13 -27.17 12.80
CA ALA A 401 -18.46 -27.69 12.49
C ALA A 401 -18.42 -28.95 11.62
N ASP A 402 -17.44 -29.03 10.72
CA ASP A 402 -17.18 -30.18 9.85
C ASP A 402 -16.48 -31.34 10.61
N GLY A 403 -16.20 -31.19 11.92
CA GLY A 403 -15.63 -32.23 12.77
C GLY A 403 -14.12 -32.45 12.61
N HIS A 404 -13.42 -31.58 11.86
CA HIS A 404 -11.99 -31.74 11.60
C HIS A 404 -11.10 -31.32 12.79
N LEU A 405 -11.59 -30.46 13.69
CA LEU A 405 -10.82 -30.07 14.88
C LEU A 405 -10.82 -31.17 15.94
N THR A 406 -9.65 -31.79 16.14
CA THR A 406 -9.43 -32.86 17.12
C THR A 406 -8.39 -32.48 18.17
N ALA A 407 -8.25 -33.29 19.21
CA ALA A 407 -7.20 -33.12 20.22
C ALA A 407 -5.77 -33.26 19.63
N THR A 408 -5.64 -33.89 18.47
CA THR A 408 -4.37 -34.10 17.75
C THR A 408 -4.07 -33.02 16.71
N THR A 409 -5.02 -32.13 16.41
CA THR A 409 -4.83 -31.04 15.44
C THR A 409 -3.72 -30.09 15.90
N LYS A 410 -2.78 -29.78 14.99
CA LYS A 410 -1.65 -28.89 15.24
C LYS A 410 -1.80 -27.59 14.44
N PHE A 411 -1.62 -26.47 15.12
CA PHE A 411 -1.55 -25.15 14.47
C PHE A 411 -0.08 -24.80 14.23
N ILE A 412 0.26 -24.58 12.96
CA ILE A 412 1.60 -24.26 12.52
C ILE A 412 1.55 -22.89 11.83
N THR A 413 2.41 -21.98 12.26
CA THR A 413 2.61 -20.69 11.60
C THR A 413 4.05 -20.58 11.14
N ALA A 414 4.23 -20.11 9.91
CA ALA A 414 5.53 -19.85 9.31
C ALA A 414 5.59 -18.39 8.84
N ASP A 415 6.74 -17.74 8.97
CA ASP A 415 7.00 -16.39 8.45
C ASP A 415 8.12 -16.46 7.41
N VAL A 416 7.87 -15.86 6.24
CA VAL A 416 8.87 -15.77 5.16
C VAL A 416 9.63 -14.47 5.32
N THR A 417 10.92 -14.58 5.62
CA THR A 417 11.78 -13.42 5.87
C THR A 417 12.08 -12.66 4.58
N ASP A 418 11.90 -11.34 4.58
CA ASP A 418 12.29 -10.42 3.52
C ASP A 418 11.87 -10.84 2.09
N LEU A 419 10.69 -11.45 1.97
CA LEU A 419 10.15 -12.06 0.74
C LEU A 419 10.48 -11.26 -0.53
N TYR A 420 10.08 -9.99 -0.59
CA TYR A 420 10.26 -9.17 -1.80
C TYR A 420 11.73 -9.00 -2.20
N THR A 421 12.65 -8.89 -1.25
CA THR A 421 14.07 -8.70 -1.53
C THR A 421 14.77 -10.02 -1.85
N MET A 422 14.29 -11.15 -1.30
CA MET A 422 14.98 -12.43 -1.37
C MET A 422 14.55 -13.35 -2.52
N ILE A 423 13.40 -13.08 -3.15
CA ILE A 423 12.92 -13.89 -4.28
C ILE A 423 13.97 -13.93 -5.43
N PRO A 424 14.35 -15.12 -5.94
CA PRO A 424 15.20 -15.22 -7.12
C PRO A 424 14.48 -14.65 -8.36
N ARG A 425 15.09 -13.66 -9.03
CA ARG A 425 14.47 -12.97 -10.17
C ARG A 425 14.09 -13.92 -11.31
N GLN A 426 15.00 -14.82 -11.68
CA GLN A 426 14.73 -15.78 -12.74
C GLN A 426 13.63 -16.78 -12.36
N GLY A 427 13.64 -17.27 -11.12
CA GLY A 427 12.57 -18.14 -10.61
C GLY A 427 11.20 -17.45 -10.61
N ALA A 428 11.15 -16.16 -10.23
CA ALA A 428 9.93 -15.36 -10.28
C ALA A 428 9.40 -15.15 -11.70
N LEU A 429 10.29 -14.91 -12.66
CA LEU A 429 9.92 -14.76 -14.06
C LEU A 429 9.43 -16.07 -14.68
N VAL A 430 10.04 -17.21 -14.33
CA VAL A 430 9.54 -18.54 -14.74
C VAL A 430 8.15 -18.77 -14.16
N ALA A 431 7.95 -18.47 -12.87
CA ALA A 431 6.66 -18.63 -12.23
C ALA A 431 5.58 -17.73 -12.85
N LEU A 432 5.93 -16.49 -13.17
CA LEU A 432 5.06 -15.58 -13.90
C LEU A 432 4.68 -16.13 -15.29
N ALA A 433 5.64 -16.65 -16.05
CA ALA A 433 5.37 -17.21 -17.37
C ALA A 433 4.40 -18.39 -17.30
N ARG A 434 4.61 -19.32 -16.36
CA ARG A 434 3.71 -20.46 -16.11
C ARG A 434 2.32 -20.01 -15.67
N PHE A 435 2.25 -19.03 -14.77
CA PHE A 435 1.00 -18.44 -14.33
C PHE A 435 0.23 -17.80 -15.50
N CYS A 436 0.91 -17.00 -16.33
CA CYS A 436 0.31 -16.40 -17.52
C CYS A 436 -0.15 -17.45 -18.52
N ALA A 437 0.63 -18.49 -18.78
CA ALA A 437 0.24 -19.58 -19.68
C ALA A 437 -1.03 -20.28 -19.19
N LYS A 438 -1.05 -20.68 -17.91
CA LYS A 438 -2.16 -21.39 -17.26
C LYS A 438 -3.46 -20.58 -17.23
N HIS A 439 -3.37 -19.25 -17.10
CA HIS A 439 -4.54 -18.38 -16.93
C HIS A 439 -4.83 -17.47 -18.12
N SER A 440 -4.13 -17.68 -19.24
CA SER A 440 -4.41 -16.98 -20.50
C SER A 440 -5.74 -17.43 -21.11
N ARG A 441 -6.37 -16.52 -21.85
CA ARG A 441 -7.50 -16.83 -22.73
C ARG A 441 -7.01 -16.63 -24.16
N TRP A 442 -7.01 -17.72 -24.94
CA TRP A 442 -6.48 -17.72 -26.32
C TRP A 442 -5.03 -17.20 -26.40
N GLY A 443 -4.18 -17.60 -25.44
CA GLY A 443 -2.78 -17.18 -25.36
C GLY A 443 -2.57 -15.72 -24.93
N LYS A 444 -3.62 -15.04 -24.45
CA LYS A 444 -3.57 -13.64 -24.03
C LYS A 444 -4.02 -13.43 -22.58
N ILE A 445 -3.45 -12.41 -21.93
CA ILE A 445 -3.92 -11.84 -20.67
C ILE A 445 -4.41 -10.42 -20.99
N GLY A 446 -5.71 -10.19 -20.83
CA GLY A 446 -6.33 -8.97 -21.37
C GLY A 446 -6.14 -8.91 -22.89
N THR A 447 -5.48 -7.86 -23.37
CA THR A 447 -5.17 -7.68 -24.81
C THR A 447 -3.78 -8.18 -25.20
N LEU A 448 -2.95 -8.57 -24.24
CA LEU A 448 -1.52 -8.84 -24.44
C LEU A 448 -1.24 -10.33 -24.54
N THR A 449 -0.37 -10.73 -25.47
CA THR A 449 0.28 -12.04 -25.43
C THR A 449 1.29 -12.09 -24.27
N ILE A 450 1.79 -13.29 -23.97
CA ILE A 450 2.68 -13.51 -22.81
C ILE A 450 4.04 -12.80 -23.01
N ASP A 451 4.59 -12.77 -24.22
CA ASP A 451 5.90 -12.18 -24.49
C ASP A 451 6.02 -10.69 -24.10
N PRO A 452 5.11 -9.78 -24.50
CA PRO A 452 5.07 -8.40 -24.01
C PRO A 452 5.06 -8.27 -22.48
N ILE A 453 4.29 -9.12 -21.79
CA ILE A 453 4.20 -9.14 -20.32
C ILE A 453 5.55 -9.49 -19.73
N MET A 454 6.21 -10.51 -20.27
CA MET A 454 7.53 -10.94 -19.83
C MET A 454 8.61 -9.89 -20.11
N LYS A 455 8.57 -9.20 -21.26
CA LYS A 455 9.51 -8.11 -21.56
C LYS A 455 9.36 -6.93 -20.60
N MET A 456 8.12 -6.52 -20.30
CA MET A 456 7.86 -5.48 -19.31
C MET A 456 8.31 -5.90 -17.90
N ALA A 457 8.02 -7.15 -17.51
CA ALA A 457 8.41 -7.68 -16.21
C ALA A 457 9.94 -7.69 -16.01
N ARG A 458 10.69 -8.17 -17.02
CA ARG A 458 12.17 -8.16 -17.00
C ARG A 458 12.70 -6.73 -16.88
N LEU A 459 12.21 -5.82 -17.73
CA LEU A 459 12.66 -4.43 -17.69
C LEU A 459 12.46 -3.81 -16.30
N ILE A 460 11.29 -3.99 -15.68
CA ILE A 460 11.02 -3.46 -14.33
C ILE A 460 12.01 -4.01 -13.29
N LEU A 461 12.34 -5.30 -13.36
CA LEU A 461 13.26 -5.94 -12.41
C LEU A 461 14.73 -5.58 -12.66
N ASP A 462 15.14 -5.40 -13.92
CA ASP A 462 16.54 -5.13 -14.29
C ASP A 462 16.92 -3.66 -14.10
N THR A 463 15.95 -2.76 -14.19
CA THR A 463 16.15 -1.31 -14.09
C THR A 463 15.79 -0.74 -12.73
N ASN A 464 15.60 -1.59 -11.73
CA ASN A 464 15.30 -1.18 -10.37
C ASN A 464 16.55 -0.58 -9.68
N CYS A 465 16.75 0.72 -9.90
CA CYS A 465 17.83 1.49 -9.31
C CYS A 465 17.29 2.61 -8.42
N PHE A 466 18.05 2.96 -7.39
CA PHE A 466 17.68 4.02 -6.46
C PHE A 466 18.90 4.77 -5.93
N ALA A 467 18.67 5.98 -5.47
CA ALA A 467 19.63 6.79 -4.73
C ALA A 467 19.51 6.53 -3.22
N TYR A 468 20.65 6.39 -2.56
CA TYR A 468 20.78 6.34 -1.11
C TYR A 468 22.12 6.93 -0.69
N ASN A 469 22.11 7.87 0.26
CA ASN A 469 23.32 8.48 0.82
C ASN A 469 24.32 8.93 -0.28
N GLU A 470 23.82 9.74 -1.24
CA GLU A 470 24.59 10.30 -2.37
C GLU A 470 25.15 9.28 -3.36
N LYS A 471 24.83 7.99 -3.19
CA LYS A 471 25.23 6.89 -4.07
C LYS A 471 24.03 6.31 -4.81
N TYR A 472 24.31 5.64 -5.92
CA TYR A 472 23.31 4.91 -6.68
C TYR A 472 23.50 3.41 -6.51
N TYR A 473 22.38 2.69 -6.39
CA TYR A 473 22.36 1.25 -6.22
C TYR A 473 21.41 0.63 -7.23
N ARG A 474 21.74 -0.57 -7.69
CA ARG A 474 20.86 -1.46 -8.45
C ARG A 474 20.45 -2.62 -7.57
N GLN A 475 19.16 -2.94 -7.56
CA GLN A 475 18.69 -4.15 -6.92
C GLN A 475 18.88 -5.35 -7.85
N VAL A 476 19.75 -6.29 -7.45
CA VAL A 476 20.15 -7.46 -8.25
C VAL A 476 19.42 -8.75 -7.84
N ARG A 477 18.68 -8.72 -6.73
CA ARG A 477 17.87 -9.82 -6.21
C ARG A 477 16.49 -9.33 -5.77
N GLY A 478 15.46 -10.15 -5.98
CA GLY A 478 14.08 -9.78 -5.65
C GLY A 478 13.56 -8.61 -6.49
N GLY A 479 12.61 -7.86 -5.91
CA GLY A 479 12.09 -6.62 -6.45
C GLY A 479 11.94 -5.55 -5.37
N ALA A 480 11.74 -4.30 -5.80
CA ALA A 480 11.59 -3.16 -4.89
C ALA A 480 10.30 -3.26 -4.08
N MET A 481 10.39 -3.12 -2.75
CA MET A 481 9.22 -3.11 -1.87
C MET A 481 8.22 -1.96 -2.12
N GLY A 482 8.59 -0.96 -2.93
CA GLY A 482 7.69 0.12 -3.37
C GLY A 482 7.14 -0.03 -4.79
N SER A 483 7.53 -1.07 -5.53
CA SER A 483 7.02 -1.34 -6.88
C SER A 483 5.69 -2.08 -6.81
N ALA A 484 4.67 -1.57 -7.52
CA ALA A 484 3.35 -2.20 -7.60
C ALA A 484 3.40 -3.62 -8.20
N PHE A 485 4.30 -3.84 -9.17
CA PHE A 485 4.46 -5.13 -9.85
C PHE A 485 5.14 -6.16 -8.96
N THR A 486 6.11 -5.74 -8.14
CA THR A 486 6.84 -6.64 -7.23
C THR A 486 5.88 -7.38 -6.29
N GLN A 487 4.82 -6.71 -5.82
CA GLN A 487 3.83 -7.32 -4.93
C GLN A 487 3.09 -8.47 -5.61
N VAL A 488 2.54 -8.26 -6.81
CA VAL A 488 1.81 -9.32 -7.52
C VAL A 488 2.75 -10.44 -7.97
N LEU A 489 3.97 -10.11 -8.39
CA LEU A 489 4.98 -11.08 -8.79
C LEU A 489 5.36 -12.02 -7.63
N ALA A 490 5.61 -11.46 -6.45
CA ALA A 490 5.95 -12.22 -5.26
C ALA A 490 4.80 -13.14 -4.82
N ASN A 491 3.57 -12.66 -4.94
CA ASN A 491 2.38 -13.45 -4.67
C ASN A 491 2.21 -14.62 -5.65
N ILE A 492 2.46 -14.41 -6.94
CA ILE A 492 2.45 -15.48 -7.96
C ILE A 492 3.55 -16.50 -7.68
N TYR A 493 4.77 -16.03 -7.37
CA TYR A 493 5.88 -16.91 -7.03
C TYR A 493 5.57 -17.77 -5.79
N MET A 494 5.03 -17.16 -4.74
CA MET A 494 4.61 -17.90 -3.54
C MET A 494 3.50 -18.89 -3.83
N LEU A 495 2.53 -18.53 -4.69
CA LEU A 495 1.44 -19.42 -5.09
C LEU A 495 1.98 -20.67 -5.79
N GLU A 496 2.98 -20.54 -6.65
CA GLU A 496 3.61 -21.70 -7.28
C GLU A 496 4.38 -22.55 -6.27
N TRP A 497 5.14 -21.91 -5.38
CA TRP A 497 5.92 -22.60 -4.36
C TRP A 497 5.05 -23.40 -3.37
N GLU A 498 3.86 -22.89 -3.05
CA GLU A 498 2.97 -23.51 -2.06
C GLU A 498 2.05 -24.61 -2.64
N GLN A 499 2.11 -24.91 -3.96
CA GLN A 499 1.19 -25.88 -4.59
C GLN A 499 1.27 -27.27 -3.98
N ASP A 500 2.48 -27.80 -3.76
CA ASP A 500 2.68 -29.14 -3.20
C ASP A 500 2.09 -29.23 -1.79
N LEU A 501 2.26 -28.16 -1.00
CA LEU A 501 1.71 -28.07 0.36
C LEU A 501 0.18 -27.96 0.36
N ILE A 502 -0.40 -27.15 -0.53
CA ILE A 502 -1.86 -27.07 -0.71
C ILE A 502 -2.42 -28.44 -1.08
N GLN A 503 -1.81 -29.12 -2.07
CA GLN A 503 -2.26 -30.41 -2.55
C GLN A 503 -2.17 -31.46 -1.44
N TYR A 504 -1.04 -31.54 -0.74
CA TYR A 504 -0.85 -32.46 0.37
C TYR A 504 -1.92 -32.26 1.46
N GLN A 505 -2.14 -31.02 1.90
CA GLN A 505 -3.12 -30.74 2.94
C GLN A 505 -4.55 -31.05 2.48
N SER A 506 -4.88 -30.75 1.22
CA SER A 506 -6.18 -31.10 0.66
C SER A 506 -6.43 -32.61 0.67
N THR A 507 -5.42 -33.45 0.42
CA THR A 507 -5.57 -34.92 0.48
C THR A 507 -5.79 -35.47 1.90
N LYS A 508 -5.38 -34.70 2.92
CA LYS A 508 -5.56 -35.06 4.34
C LYS A 508 -6.81 -34.43 4.96
N SER A 509 -7.63 -33.75 4.15
CA SER A 509 -8.74 -32.92 4.65
C SER A 509 -8.29 -31.86 5.65
N GLU A 510 -7.07 -31.36 5.47
CA GLU A 510 -6.44 -30.32 6.28
C GLU A 510 -6.35 -28.99 5.53
N ILE A 511 -6.18 -27.90 6.27
CA ILE A 511 -6.19 -26.54 5.70
C ILE A 511 -4.78 -25.94 5.72
N TYR A 512 -4.29 -25.54 4.55
CA TYR A 512 -3.19 -24.58 4.41
C TYR A 512 -3.68 -23.32 3.71
N ARG A 513 -3.33 -22.16 4.27
CA ARG A 513 -3.58 -20.84 3.69
C ARG A 513 -2.52 -19.84 4.14
N ARG A 514 -2.21 -18.89 3.25
CA ARG A 514 -1.26 -17.80 3.50
C ARG A 514 -1.92 -16.53 4.04
#